data_AF-A0A3E4LWC9-F1
#
_entry.id   AF-A0A3E4LWC9-F1
#
_cell.length_a   1.000
_cell.length_b   1.000
_cell.length_c   1.000
_cell.angle_alpha   90.00
_cell.angle_beta   90.00
_cell.angle_gamma   90.00
#
_symmetry.space_group_name_H-M   'P 1'
#
loop_
_entity.id
_entity.type
_entity.pdbx_description
1 polymer ?
#
loop_
_entity_poly.entity_id
_entity_poly.type
_entity_poly.pdbx_seq_one_letter_code
_entity_poly.pdbx_strand_id
1 'polypeptide(L)'
;MDFVLGHGASYMEADIRDMTDKEGFCRAHFKKMFDYGNSLGNAWILKTMYMRHIEEMDKEFKNFKPDSVQRSGLFKKANASSNSIVDWINKRESTCFICDSVNKTFNAYMKTFFTMYEKDPEIKEKLKNTKGFCLDHLKVVLEGADTYLKGEKRKEFYDIVLPMMQENMKRIYDDVAWFIEKYDYKNKDADWKNSKDAIQRGMQKLRGSDPSLPPHVLKK
;
A
#
# COMPACT_ATOMS: atom_id res chain seq x y z
N MET A 1 -5.09 10.21 -7.74
CA MET A 1 -5.83 11.46 -7.46
C MET A 1 -6.55 11.95 -8.70
N ASP A 2 -5.95 11.85 -9.88
CA ASP A 2 -6.56 12.26 -11.15
C ASP A 2 -7.93 11.62 -11.45
N PHE A 3 -8.16 10.37 -11.03
CA PHE A 3 -9.48 9.74 -11.15
C PHE A 3 -10.57 10.54 -10.41
N VAL A 4 -10.30 10.98 -9.18
CA VAL A 4 -11.27 11.68 -8.32
C VAL A 4 -11.30 13.19 -8.60
N LEU A 5 -10.17 13.81 -8.97
CA LEU A 5 -10.02 15.27 -9.04
C LEU A 5 -9.47 15.83 -10.37
N GLY A 6 -9.17 14.98 -11.36
CA GLY A 6 -8.54 15.40 -12.61
C GLY A 6 -9.46 16.12 -13.59
N HIS A 7 -8.92 16.49 -14.76
CA HIS A 7 -9.61 17.28 -15.80
C HIS A 7 -10.77 16.53 -16.51
N GLY A 8 -11.10 15.32 -16.05
CA GLY A 8 -12.29 14.54 -16.37
C GLY A 8 -12.77 13.74 -15.15
N ALA A 9 -12.73 14.35 -13.96
CA ALA A 9 -12.96 13.70 -12.67
C ALA A 9 -14.23 12.85 -12.68
N SER A 10 -14.07 11.55 -12.45
CA SER A 10 -15.19 10.61 -12.35
C SER A 10 -16.12 10.92 -11.19
N TYR A 11 -15.69 11.75 -10.23
CA TYR A 11 -16.55 12.28 -9.18
C TYR A 11 -17.82 13.02 -9.70
N MET A 12 -17.78 13.52 -10.94
CA MET A 12 -18.97 14.12 -11.55
C MET A 12 -20.04 13.08 -11.90
N GLU A 13 -19.67 11.80 -11.99
CA GLU A 13 -20.58 10.65 -12.17
C GLU A 13 -21.30 10.34 -10.86
N ALA A 14 -22.61 10.10 -10.93
CA ALA A 14 -23.48 10.02 -9.75
C ALA A 14 -23.20 8.80 -8.86
N ASP A 15 -22.78 7.69 -9.46
CA ASP A 15 -22.38 6.46 -8.79
C ASP A 15 -21.06 6.63 -8.02
N ILE A 16 -20.05 7.23 -8.65
CA ILE A 16 -18.77 7.53 -8.00
C ILE A 16 -18.97 8.53 -6.86
N ARG A 17 -19.86 9.52 -7.04
CA ARG A 17 -20.25 10.44 -5.97
C ARG A 17 -20.87 9.73 -4.78
N ASP A 18 -21.87 8.87 -4.98
CA ASP A 18 -22.49 8.14 -3.87
C ASP A 18 -21.48 7.24 -3.15
N MET A 19 -20.60 6.55 -3.89
CA MET A 19 -19.53 5.73 -3.30
C MET A 19 -18.55 6.56 -2.46
N THR A 20 -18.07 7.68 -3.00
CA THR A 20 -17.13 8.57 -2.29
C THR A 20 -17.77 9.22 -1.07
N ASP A 21 -19.03 9.65 -1.16
CA ASP A 21 -19.77 10.22 -0.03
C ASP A 21 -19.98 9.18 1.09
N LYS A 22 -20.25 7.92 0.72
CA LYS A 22 -20.46 6.82 1.66
C LYS A 22 -19.18 6.37 2.37
N GLU A 23 -18.11 6.17 1.61
CA GLU A 23 -16.84 5.61 2.11
C GLU A 23 -15.90 6.67 2.67
N GLY A 24 -16.00 7.91 2.18
CA GLY A 24 -15.17 9.03 2.60
C GLY A 24 -13.69 8.88 2.23
N PHE A 25 -12.87 9.71 2.86
CA PHE A 25 -11.42 9.74 2.65
C PHE A 25 -10.68 9.71 3.99
N CYS A 26 -9.59 8.96 4.06
CA CYS A 26 -8.71 9.00 5.22
C CYS A 26 -7.93 10.32 5.25
N ARG A 27 -7.39 10.68 6.43
CA ARG A 27 -6.58 11.89 6.61
C ARG A 27 -5.48 12.06 5.55
N ALA A 28 -4.76 10.97 5.24
CA ALA A 28 -3.68 11.01 4.25
C ALA A 28 -4.20 11.32 2.84
N HIS A 29 -5.37 10.78 2.47
CA HIS A 29 -5.99 11.04 1.18
C HIS A 29 -6.63 12.42 1.10
N PHE A 30 -7.23 12.93 2.18
CA PHE A 30 -7.64 14.34 2.25
C PHE A 30 -6.46 15.28 2.06
N LYS A 31 -5.31 15.02 2.70
CA LYS A 31 -4.11 15.82 2.47
C LYS A 31 -3.67 15.81 1.01
N LYS A 32 -3.61 14.62 0.39
CA LYS A 32 -3.29 14.51 -1.04
C LYS A 32 -4.30 15.23 -1.93
N MET A 33 -5.58 15.21 -1.58
CA MET A 33 -6.65 15.91 -2.31
C MET A 33 -6.47 17.42 -2.26
N PHE A 34 -6.13 17.95 -1.08
CA PHE A 34 -5.81 19.35 -0.89
C PHE A 34 -4.55 19.75 -1.67
N ASP A 35 -3.47 18.98 -1.53
CA ASP A 35 -2.19 19.22 -2.21
C ASP A 35 -2.31 19.15 -3.74
N TYR A 36 -3.31 18.43 -4.28
CA TYR A 36 -3.59 18.34 -5.71
C TYR A 36 -4.05 19.68 -6.32
N GLY A 37 -4.58 20.61 -5.52
CA GLY A 37 -4.84 21.99 -5.94
C GLY A 37 -6.18 22.25 -6.67
N ASN A 38 -7.00 21.23 -6.96
CA ASN A 38 -8.34 21.43 -7.54
C ASN A 38 -9.35 21.91 -6.46
N SER A 39 -9.32 23.20 -6.14
CA SER A 39 -10.13 23.78 -5.06
C SER A 39 -11.65 23.64 -5.28
N LEU A 40 -12.12 23.85 -6.51
CA LEU A 40 -13.54 23.73 -6.83
C LEU A 40 -14.04 22.28 -6.72
N GLY A 41 -13.28 21.32 -7.27
CA GLY A 41 -13.59 19.89 -7.13
C GLY A 41 -13.62 19.44 -5.68
N ASN A 42 -12.62 19.87 -4.88
CA ASN A 42 -12.60 19.61 -3.44
C ASN A 42 -13.81 20.20 -2.72
N ALA A 43 -14.21 21.44 -3.04
CA ALA A 43 -15.39 22.06 -2.44
C ALA A 43 -16.69 21.29 -2.75
N TRP A 44 -16.84 20.80 -3.99
CA TRP A 44 -17.99 19.99 -4.38
C TRP A 44 -18.05 18.63 -3.67
N ILE A 45 -16.90 17.97 -3.50
CA ILE A 45 -16.79 16.74 -2.72
C ILE A 45 -17.17 16.99 -1.27
N LEU A 46 -16.61 18.03 -0.66
CA LEU A 46 -16.93 18.37 0.73
C LEU A 46 -18.42 18.67 0.90
N LYS A 47 -19.03 19.43 -0.02
CA LYS A 47 -20.45 19.80 0.07
C LYS A 47 -21.37 18.58 0.20
N THR A 48 -21.20 17.57 -0.64
CA THR A 48 -22.06 16.38 -0.66
C THR A 48 -21.76 15.45 0.50
N MET A 49 -20.47 15.31 0.86
CA MET A 49 -20.05 14.59 2.06
C MET A 49 -20.66 15.20 3.32
N TYR A 50 -20.61 16.53 3.48
CA TYR A 50 -21.22 17.23 4.61
C TYR A 50 -22.74 17.01 4.64
N MET A 51 -23.42 17.10 3.49
CA MET A 51 -24.87 16.86 3.40
C MET A 51 -25.21 15.45 3.91
N ARG A 52 -24.50 14.41 3.42
CA ARG A 52 -24.69 13.04 3.88
C ARG A 52 -24.35 12.87 5.37
N HIS A 53 -23.27 13.51 5.84
CA HIS A 53 -22.88 13.44 7.25
C HIS A 53 -23.92 14.05 8.17
N ILE A 54 -24.51 15.19 7.80
CA ILE A 54 -25.60 15.83 8.55
C ILE A 54 -26.81 14.89 8.61
N GLU A 55 -27.21 14.31 7.49
CA GLU A 55 -28.35 13.37 7.44
C GLU A 55 -28.12 12.11 8.30
N GLU A 56 -26.93 11.52 8.24
CA GLU A 56 -26.58 10.33 9.02
C GLU A 56 -26.37 10.68 10.50
N MET A 57 -25.80 11.85 10.81
CA MET A 57 -25.63 12.37 12.17
C MET A 57 -26.99 12.63 12.84
N ASP A 58 -27.93 13.26 12.14
CA ASP A 58 -29.29 13.49 12.65
C ASP A 58 -29.99 12.18 13.03
N LYS A 59 -29.78 11.12 12.24
CA LYS A 59 -30.34 9.78 12.53
C LYS A 59 -29.72 9.19 13.78
N GLU A 60 -28.39 9.20 13.88
CA GLU A 60 -27.68 8.67 15.05
C GLU A 60 -28.02 9.45 16.32
N PHE A 61 -28.08 10.79 16.25
CA PHE A 61 -28.34 11.64 17.40
C PHE A 61 -29.77 11.51 17.91
N LYS A 62 -30.76 11.36 17.02
CA LYS A 62 -32.16 11.11 17.41
C LYS A 62 -32.32 9.76 18.13
N ASN A 63 -31.57 8.75 17.70
CA ASN A 63 -31.66 7.39 18.23
C ASN A 63 -30.78 7.17 19.47
N PHE A 64 -29.77 8.01 19.68
CA PHE A 64 -28.88 7.89 20.83
C PHE A 64 -29.59 8.26 22.14
N LYS A 65 -29.38 7.43 23.17
CA LYS A 65 -29.86 7.66 24.54
C LYS A 65 -28.70 7.45 25.51
N PRO A 66 -28.23 8.47 26.25
CA PRO A 66 -27.10 8.31 27.17
C PRO A 66 -27.27 7.19 28.21
N ASP A 67 -28.49 7.00 28.71
CA ASP A 67 -28.80 5.99 29.75
C ASP A 67 -28.79 4.53 29.23
N SER A 68 -28.78 4.32 27.91
CA SER A 68 -28.64 2.97 27.33
C SER A 68 -27.19 2.48 27.30
N VAL A 69 -26.22 3.40 27.49
CA VAL A 69 -24.78 3.12 27.45
C VAL A 69 -24.33 2.27 28.66
N GLN A 70 -25.05 2.34 29.79
CA GLN A 70 -24.74 1.56 31.01
C GLN A 70 -25.37 0.16 31.05
N ARG A 71 -26.34 -0.16 30.17
CA ARG A 71 -27.13 -1.41 30.23
C ARG A 71 -26.68 -2.54 29.29
N SER A 72 -25.45 -2.54 28.80
CA SER A 72 -24.94 -3.68 28.00
C SER A 72 -24.23 -4.70 28.87
N GLY A 73 -24.99 -5.56 29.54
CA GLY A 73 -24.49 -6.73 30.26
C GLY A 73 -23.91 -7.81 29.35
N LEU A 74 -22.82 -8.44 29.83
CA LEU A 74 -22.29 -9.80 29.62
C LEU A 74 -22.22 -10.48 28.23
N PHE A 75 -22.72 -9.91 27.13
CA PHE A 75 -22.70 -10.56 25.81
C PHE A 75 -22.33 -9.61 24.63
N LYS A 76 -21.49 -8.60 24.84
CA LYS A 76 -20.94 -7.82 23.72
C LYS A 76 -19.64 -8.42 23.20
N LYS A 77 -19.57 -8.64 21.87
CA LYS A 77 -18.32 -8.89 21.14
C LYS A 77 -17.28 -7.86 21.57
N ALA A 78 -16.03 -8.30 21.74
CA ALA A 78 -14.93 -7.57 22.38
C ALA A 78 -14.60 -6.15 21.84
N ASN A 79 -15.26 -5.67 20.78
CA ASN A 79 -14.98 -4.39 20.12
C ASN A 79 -16.21 -3.50 19.85
N ALA A 80 -17.41 -3.81 20.36
CA ALA A 80 -18.59 -2.95 20.15
C ALA A 80 -18.72 -1.96 21.32
N SER A 81 -18.58 -0.65 21.07
CA SER A 81 -18.79 0.33 22.13
C SER A 81 -20.27 0.32 22.55
N SER A 82 -20.59 0.77 23.77
CA SER A 82 -21.99 0.98 24.17
C SER A 82 -22.59 2.26 23.61
N ASN A 83 -21.83 3.02 22.83
CA ASN A 83 -22.22 4.30 22.27
C ASN A 83 -22.32 4.23 20.74
N SER A 84 -23.56 4.25 20.21
CA SER A 84 -23.79 4.16 18.77
C SER A 84 -23.13 5.28 17.97
N ILE A 85 -23.00 6.48 18.55
CA ILE A 85 -22.30 7.61 17.91
C ILE A 85 -20.82 7.29 17.75
N VAL A 86 -20.18 6.70 18.76
CA VAL A 86 -18.77 6.30 18.69
C VAL A 86 -18.58 5.19 17.65
N ASP A 87 -19.46 4.18 17.63
CA ASP A 87 -19.40 3.12 16.61
C ASP A 87 -19.59 3.67 15.20
N TRP A 88 -20.48 4.65 15.01
CA TRP A 88 -20.70 5.33 13.74
C TRP A 88 -19.47 6.12 13.29
N ILE A 89 -18.83 6.88 14.18
CA ILE A 89 -17.57 7.60 13.88
C ILE A 89 -16.48 6.60 13.51
N ASN A 90 -16.26 5.57 14.33
CA ASN A 90 -15.24 4.54 14.10
C ASN A 90 -15.41 3.85 12.74
N LYS A 91 -16.65 3.52 12.36
CA LYS A 91 -16.94 2.90 11.06
C LYS A 91 -16.52 3.81 9.91
N ARG A 92 -16.78 5.12 9.98
CA ARG A 92 -16.35 6.07 8.95
C ARG A 92 -14.85 6.24 8.89
N GLU A 93 -14.20 6.34 10.04
CA GLU A 93 -12.74 6.50 10.10
C GLU A 93 -12.00 5.26 9.56
N SER A 94 -12.67 4.09 9.58
CA SER A 94 -12.13 2.84 9.06
C SER A 94 -12.19 2.69 7.54
N THR A 95 -12.94 3.56 6.83
CA THR A 95 -13.13 3.47 5.39
C THR A 95 -12.44 4.61 4.64
N CYS A 96 -12.02 4.33 3.41
CA CYS A 96 -11.56 5.36 2.49
C CYS A 96 -11.68 4.85 1.05
N PHE A 97 -12.42 5.58 0.22
CA PHE A 97 -12.65 5.23 -1.18
C PHE A 97 -11.36 5.01 -1.97
N ILE A 98 -10.38 5.89 -1.79
CA ILE A 98 -9.10 5.78 -2.50
C ILE A 98 -8.28 4.59 -1.98
N CYS A 99 -8.25 4.36 -0.66
CA CYS A 99 -7.57 3.19 -0.09
C CYS A 99 -8.18 1.89 -0.63
N ASP A 100 -9.51 1.78 -0.61
CA ASP A 100 -10.22 0.59 -1.07
C ASP A 100 -10.00 0.35 -2.57
N SER A 101 -10.10 1.39 -3.40
CA SER A 101 -9.81 1.31 -4.83
C SER A 101 -8.38 0.86 -5.13
N VAL A 102 -7.40 1.45 -4.42
CA VAL A 102 -5.98 1.04 -4.53
C VAL A 102 -5.80 -0.42 -4.12
N ASN A 103 -6.38 -0.84 -3.00
CA ASN A 103 -6.29 -2.21 -2.51
C ASN A 103 -6.93 -3.22 -3.47
N LYS A 104 -8.12 -2.91 -4.00
CA LYS A 104 -8.81 -3.75 -4.99
C LYS A 104 -7.96 -3.92 -6.25
N THR A 105 -7.43 -2.82 -6.78
CA THR A 105 -6.57 -2.83 -7.97
C THR A 105 -5.28 -3.62 -7.71
N PHE A 106 -4.64 -3.37 -6.58
CA PHE A 106 -3.43 -4.08 -6.18
C PHE A 106 -3.67 -5.59 -6.04
N ASN A 107 -4.74 -5.99 -5.37
CA ASN A 107 -5.11 -7.40 -5.22
C ASN A 107 -5.43 -8.07 -6.56
N ALA A 108 -6.05 -7.35 -7.50
CA ALA A 108 -6.29 -7.85 -8.85
C ALA A 108 -4.97 -8.11 -9.58
N TYR A 109 -4.00 -7.20 -9.48
CA TYR A 109 -2.66 -7.40 -10.06
C TYR A 109 -1.92 -8.57 -9.41
N MET A 110 -1.97 -8.71 -8.08
CA MET A 110 -1.37 -9.85 -7.39
C MET A 110 -1.99 -11.18 -7.82
N LYS A 111 -3.32 -11.23 -7.92
CA LYS A 111 -4.02 -12.42 -8.44
C LYS A 111 -3.57 -12.75 -9.87
N THR A 112 -3.46 -11.75 -10.74
CA THR A 112 -2.98 -11.94 -12.11
C THR A 112 -1.55 -12.44 -12.13
N PHE A 113 -0.65 -11.85 -11.34
CA PHE A 113 0.74 -12.28 -11.21
C PHE A 113 0.85 -13.77 -10.85
N PHE A 114 0.12 -14.23 -9.82
CA PHE A 114 0.16 -15.65 -9.43
C PHE A 114 -0.56 -16.56 -10.42
N THR A 115 -1.62 -16.09 -11.07
CA THR A 115 -2.26 -16.83 -12.17
C THR A 115 -1.29 -17.05 -13.32
N MET A 116 -0.49 -16.04 -13.67
CA MET A 116 0.54 -16.16 -14.70
C MET A 116 1.70 -17.03 -14.23
N TYR A 117 2.15 -16.91 -12.98
CA TYR A 117 3.18 -17.78 -12.42
C TYR A 117 2.83 -19.28 -12.52
N GLU A 118 1.56 -19.64 -12.34
CA GLU A 118 1.11 -21.03 -12.47
C GLU A 118 1.02 -21.50 -13.93
N LYS A 119 0.63 -20.62 -14.85
CA LYS A 119 0.27 -20.98 -16.23
C LYS A 119 1.38 -20.74 -17.25
N ASP A 120 2.28 -19.81 -16.98
CA ASP A 120 3.30 -19.35 -17.91
C ASP A 120 4.71 -19.66 -17.38
N PRO A 121 5.40 -20.64 -17.98
CA PRO A 121 6.79 -20.96 -17.63
C PRO A 121 7.76 -19.79 -17.82
N GLU A 122 7.49 -18.86 -18.74
CA GLU A 122 8.35 -17.71 -19.00
C GLU A 122 8.44 -16.78 -17.78
N ILE A 123 7.35 -16.64 -17.02
CA ILE A 123 7.34 -15.85 -15.78
C ILE A 123 8.26 -16.46 -14.72
N LYS A 124 8.33 -17.79 -14.63
CA LYS A 124 9.23 -18.46 -13.69
C LYS A 124 10.69 -18.22 -14.05
N GLU A 125 11.02 -18.31 -15.33
CA GLU A 125 12.37 -18.03 -15.82
C GLU A 125 12.75 -16.56 -15.63
N LYS A 126 11.84 -15.63 -15.92
CA LYS A 126 12.05 -14.20 -15.61
C LYS A 126 12.30 -14.00 -14.12
N LEU A 127 11.49 -14.61 -13.25
CA LEU A 127 11.61 -14.49 -11.80
C LEU A 127 12.99 -14.94 -11.31
N LYS A 128 13.44 -16.14 -11.72
CA LYS A 128 14.76 -16.70 -11.37
C LYS A 128 15.91 -15.80 -11.78
N ASN A 129 15.78 -15.09 -12.90
CA ASN A 129 16.81 -14.20 -13.44
C ASN A 129 16.75 -12.76 -12.91
N THR A 130 15.85 -12.46 -11.97
CA THR A 130 15.80 -11.13 -11.36
C THR A 130 16.84 -10.97 -10.24
N LYS A 131 17.06 -9.72 -9.80
CA LYS A 131 17.83 -9.41 -8.58
C LYS A 131 16.98 -9.50 -7.31
N GLY A 132 15.80 -10.14 -7.39
CA GLY A 132 14.80 -10.20 -6.33
C GLY A 132 14.17 -8.86 -5.98
N PHE A 133 13.43 -8.86 -4.87
CA PHE A 133 12.60 -7.75 -4.39
C PHE A 133 13.33 -6.90 -3.36
N CYS A 134 12.79 -5.72 -3.01
CA CYS A 134 13.13 -5.10 -1.73
C CYS A 134 12.41 -5.81 -0.59
N LEU A 135 12.79 -5.59 0.67
CA LEU A 135 12.15 -6.27 1.81
C LEU A 135 10.63 -6.01 1.90
N ASP A 136 10.20 -4.77 1.65
CA ASP A 136 8.78 -4.42 1.70
C ASP A 136 7.97 -5.15 0.62
N HIS A 137 8.50 -5.24 -0.61
CA HIS A 137 7.85 -5.99 -1.68
C HIS A 137 7.99 -7.51 -1.51
N LEU A 138 9.08 -8.00 -0.92
CA LEU A 138 9.24 -9.42 -0.60
C LEU A 138 8.11 -9.89 0.31
N LYS A 139 7.84 -9.15 1.40
CA LYS A 139 6.72 -9.44 2.31
C LYS A 139 5.42 -9.62 1.54
N VAL A 140 5.08 -8.62 0.71
CA VAL A 140 3.81 -8.60 -0.04
C VAL A 140 3.70 -9.79 -1.01
N VAL A 141 4.80 -10.14 -1.67
CA VAL A 141 4.83 -11.26 -2.61
C VAL A 141 4.73 -12.61 -1.87
N LEU A 142 5.35 -12.76 -0.70
CA LEU A 142 5.21 -13.98 0.11
C LEU A 142 3.78 -14.15 0.67
N GLU A 143 3.18 -13.08 1.20
CA GLU A 143 1.78 -13.07 1.64
C GLU A 143 0.82 -13.40 0.47
N GLY A 144 1.13 -12.89 -0.72
CA GLY A 144 0.43 -13.25 -1.94
C GLY A 144 0.60 -14.73 -2.30
N ALA A 145 1.80 -15.29 -2.20
CA ALA A 145 2.04 -16.70 -2.46
C ALA A 145 1.24 -17.60 -1.50
N ASP A 146 1.15 -17.21 -0.23
CA ASP A 146 0.34 -17.91 0.78
C ASP A 146 -1.15 -17.84 0.51
N THR A 147 -1.60 -16.75 -0.11
CA THR A 147 -3.01 -16.53 -0.46
C THR A 147 -3.40 -17.27 -1.73
N TYR A 148 -2.57 -17.19 -2.78
CA TYR A 148 -2.95 -17.60 -4.13
C TYR A 148 -2.40 -18.96 -4.56
N LEU A 149 -1.23 -19.39 -4.08
CA LEU A 149 -0.63 -20.67 -4.46
C LEU A 149 -0.95 -21.76 -3.44
N LYS A 150 -1.01 -23.02 -3.87
CA LYS A 150 -1.26 -24.17 -2.98
C LYS A 150 -0.26 -25.31 -3.21
N GLY A 151 -0.04 -26.10 -2.16
CA GLY A 151 0.75 -27.33 -2.23
C GLY A 151 2.14 -27.14 -2.83
N GLU A 152 2.47 -27.96 -3.82
CA GLU A 152 3.77 -27.97 -4.48
C GLU A 152 4.11 -26.64 -5.17
N LYS A 153 3.14 -25.95 -5.78
CA LYS A 153 3.39 -24.67 -6.45
C LYS A 153 3.81 -23.58 -5.48
N ARG A 154 3.25 -23.58 -4.26
CA ARG A 154 3.69 -22.67 -3.21
C ARG A 154 5.12 -23.01 -2.81
N LYS A 155 5.42 -24.28 -2.56
CA LYS A 155 6.78 -24.72 -2.22
C LYS A 155 7.80 -24.31 -3.29
N GLU A 156 7.52 -24.57 -4.56
CA GLU A 156 8.34 -24.19 -5.72
C GLU A 156 8.63 -22.68 -5.73
N PHE A 157 7.62 -21.85 -5.43
CA PHE A 157 7.77 -20.40 -5.38
C PHE A 157 8.78 -19.97 -4.29
N TYR A 158 8.64 -20.52 -3.09
CA TYR A 158 9.56 -20.23 -1.98
C TYR A 158 10.98 -20.74 -2.25
N ASP A 159 11.11 -21.94 -2.83
CA ASP A 159 12.39 -22.55 -3.21
C ASP A 159 13.14 -21.72 -4.27
N ILE A 160 12.42 -20.95 -5.11
CA ILE A 160 13.01 -19.99 -6.05
C ILE A 160 13.35 -18.67 -5.37
N VAL A 161 12.40 -18.09 -4.63
CA VAL A 161 12.49 -16.70 -4.17
C VAL A 161 13.46 -16.53 -3.01
N LEU A 162 13.46 -17.44 -2.03
CA LEU A 162 14.29 -17.27 -0.83
C LEU A 162 15.80 -17.35 -1.12
N PRO A 163 16.31 -18.34 -1.88
CA PRO A 163 17.74 -18.38 -2.22
C PRO A 163 18.16 -17.17 -3.06
N MET A 164 17.35 -16.80 -4.07
CA MET A 164 17.60 -15.61 -4.89
C MET A 164 17.69 -14.34 -4.03
N MET A 165 16.81 -14.19 -3.04
CA MET A 165 16.83 -13.05 -2.13
C MET A 165 18.07 -13.04 -1.24
N GLN A 166 18.47 -14.20 -0.70
CA GLN A 166 19.66 -14.31 0.13
C GLN A 166 20.94 -14.01 -0.65
N GLU A 167 21.08 -14.56 -1.85
CA GLU A 167 22.22 -14.30 -2.74
C GLU A 167 22.31 -12.81 -3.09
N ASN A 168 21.19 -12.20 -3.48
CA ASN A 168 21.18 -10.79 -3.82
C ASN A 168 21.42 -9.89 -2.61
N MET A 169 20.98 -10.26 -1.41
CA MET A 169 21.29 -9.49 -0.20
C MET A 169 22.80 -9.51 0.08
N LYS A 170 23.43 -10.69 -0.05
CA LYS A 170 24.88 -10.84 0.11
C LYS A 170 25.65 -10.04 -0.94
N ARG A 171 25.23 -10.10 -2.21
CA ARG A 171 25.83 -9.31 -3.30
C ARG A 171 25.83 -7.81 -3.00
N ILE A 172 24.70 -7.26 -2.51
CA ILE A 172 24.61 -5.85 -2.14
C ILE A 172 25.49 -5.54 -0.92
N TYR A 173 25.54 -6.43 0.07
CA TYR A 173 26.44 -6.29 1.21
C TYR A 173 27.91 -6.22 0.78
N ASP A 174 28.35 -7.14 -0.07
CA ASP A 174 29.73 -7.18 -0.57
C ASP A 174 30.08 -5.88 -1.33
N ASP A 175 29.15 -5.36 -2.12
CA ASP A 175 29.32 -4.07 -2.81
C ASP A 175 29.46 -2.90 -1.82
N VAL A 176 28.66 -2.86 -0.74
CA VAL A 176 28.75 -1.82 0.31
C VAL A 176 30.03 -1.98 1.13
N ALA A 177 30.44 -3.21 1.45
CA ALA A 177 31.68 -3.48 2.16
C ALA A 177 32.90 -3.01 1.34
N TRP A 178 32.93 -3.33 0.04
CA TRP A 178 33.99 -2.85 -0.85
C TRP A 178 33.97 -1.34 -1.03
N PHE A 179 32.78 -0.70 -1.03
CA PHE A 179 32.68 0.76 -1.03
C PHE A 179 33.42 1.36 0.17
N ILE A 180 33.26 0.79 1.36
CA ILE A 180 33.94 1.24 2.58
C ILE A 180 35.46 0.99 2.47
N GLU A 181 35.87 -0.21 2.06
CA GLU A 181 37.28 -0.58 1.92
C GLU A 181 38.05 0.28 0.91
N LYS A 182 37.37 0.81 -0.12
CA LYS A 182 37.99 1.71 -1.11
C LYS A 182 38.48 3.03 -0.52
N TYR A 183 38.01 3.42 0.66
CA TYR A 183 38.50 4.60 1.38
C TYR A 183 39.71 4.31 2.28
N ASP A 184 40.13 3.05 2.43
CA ASP A 184 41.43 2.72 3.01
C ASP A 184 42.54 3.17 2.04
N TYR A 185 43.57 3.84 2.57
CA TYR A 185 44.71 4.32 1.80
C TYR A 185 45.40 3.19 1.00
N LYS A 186 45.38 1.95 1.51
CA LYS A 186 45.93 0.77 0.81
C LYS A 186 45.18 0.42 -0.47
N ASN A 187 43.90 0.77 -0.54
CA ASN A 187 43.02 0.44 -1.66
C ASN A 187 42.74 1.63 -2.58
N LYS A 188 43.46 2.76 -2.40
CA LYS A 188 43.25 4.00 -3.17
C LYS A 188 43.21 3.75 -4.67
N ASP A 189 44.19 3.01 -5.19
CA ASP A 189 44.34 2.73 -6.62
C ASP A 189 43.63 1.44 -7.07
N ALA A 190 42.97 0.71 -6.16
CA ALA A 190 42.19 -0.48 -6.51
C ALA A 190 40.92 -0.12 -7.30
N ASP A 191 40.43 -1.05 -8.13
CA ASP A 191 39.19 -0.86 -8.91
C ASP A 191 37.97 -0.76 -7.98
N TRP A 192 37.03 0.13 -8.29
CA TRP A 192 35.76 0.25 -7.56
C TRP A 192 34.81 -0.95 -7.74
N LYS A 193 35.09 -1.86 -8.69
CA LYS A 193 34.21 -2.96 -9.05
C LYS A 193 32.78 -2.43 -9.29
N ASN A 194 31.78 -3.06 -8.66
CA ASN A 194 30.39 -2.64 -8.73
C ASN A 194 29.98 -1.66 -7.63
N SER A 195 30.90 -1.14 -6.82
CA SER A 195 30.54 -0.47 -5.56
C SER A 195 30.19 1.00 -5.65
N LYS A 196 30.43 1.67 -6.79
CA LYS A 196 30.21 3.13 -6.93
C LYS A 196 28.77 3.57 -6.59
N ASP A 197 27.79 2.72 -6.87
CA ASP A 197 26.36 2.94 -6.61
C ASP A 197 25.81 2.06 -5.46
N ALA A 198 26.69 1.45 -4.65
CA ALA A 198 26.30 0.50 -3.62
C ALA A 198 25.38 1.10 -2.56
N ILE A 199 25.57 2.38 -2.21
CA ILE A 199 24.75 3.08 -1.21
C ILE A 199 23.29 3.15 -1.65
N GLN A 200 23.00 3.69 -2.85
CA GLN A 200 21.60 3.78 -3.30
C GLN A 200 20.97 2.40 -3.49
N ARG A 201 21.71 1.42 -4.01
CA ARG A 201 21.20 0.05 -4.17
C ARG A 201 20.94 -0.63 -2.83
N GLY A 202 21.78 -0.37 -1.84
CA GLY A 202 21.60 -0.82 -0.45
C GLY A 202 20.30 -0.28 0.14
N MET A 203 20.10 1.03 0.09
CA MET A 203 18.88 1.67 0.60
C MET A 203 17.62 1.17 -0.14
N GLN A 204 17.68 1.08 -1.47
CA GLN A 204 16.57 0.56 -2.28
C GLN A 204 16.25 -0.91 -1.97
N LYS A 205 17.25 -1.77 -1.77
CA LYS A 205 17.01 -3.18 -1.42
C LYS A 205 16.34 -3.33 -0.06
N LEU A 206 16.64 -2.45 0.89
CA LEU A 206 16.05 -2.50 2.23
C LEU A 206 14.65 -1.89 2.31
N ARG A 207 14.37 -0.79 1.58
CA ARG A 207 13.11 0.00 1.73
C ARG A 207 12.38 0.35 0.44
N GLY A 208 12.79 -0.20 -0.70
CA GLY A 208 12.11 -0.05 -1.99
C GLY A 208 12.27 1.30 -2.70
N SER A 209 12.78 2.34 -2.04
CA SER A 209 13.02 3.65 -2.66
C SER A 209 14.49 3.84 -3.03
N ASP A 210 14.77 4.25 -4.26
CA ASP A 210 16.09 4.75 -4.64
C ASP A 210 16.24 6.19 -4.09
N PRO A 211 17.14 6.44 -3.12
CA PRO A 211 17.31 7.75 -2.50
C PRO A 211 17.84 8.81 -3.48
N SER A 212 18.42 8.40 -4.61
CA SER A 212 18.90 9.33 -5.64
C SER A 212 17.78 9.86 -6.53
N LEU A 213 16.57 9.32 -6.40
CA LEU A 213 15.40 9.69 -7.19
C LEU A 213 14.31 10.31 -6.30
N PRO A 214 13.45 11.19 -6.84
CA PRO A 214 12.27 11.63 -6.11
C PRO A 214 11.43 10.42 -5.65
N PRO A 215 10.72 10.50 -4.50
CA PRO A 215 9.98 9.36 -3.94
C PRO A 215 8.95 8.70 -4.87
N HIS A 216 8.54 9.40 -5.93
CA HIS A 216 7.57 8.96 -6.93
C HIS A 216 8.21 8.37 -8.19
N VAL A 217 9.55 8.36 -8.30
CA VAL A 217 10.27 7.83 -9.46
C VAL A 217 10.96 6.53 -9.06
N LEU A 218 10.43 5.41 -9.54
CA LEU A 218 11.12 4.12 -9.49
C LEU A 218 12.08 4.05 -10.67
N LYS A 219 13.34 3.67 -10.43
CA LYS A 219 14.31 3.43 -11.50
C LYS A 219 13.78 2.26 -12.36
N LYS A 220 13.60 2.53 -13.66
CA LYS A 220 13.24 1.51 -14.66
C LYS A 220 14.29 0.43 -14.77
#